data_AF-A0A940HJ47-F1
#
_entry.id   AF-A0A940HJ47-F1
#
_cell.length_a   1.000
_cell.length_b   1.000
_cell.length_c   1.000
_cell.angle_alpha   90.00
_cell.angle_beta   90.00
_cell.angle_gamma   90.00
#
_symmetry.space_group_name_H-M   'P 1'
#
loop_
_entity.id
_entity.type
_entity.pdbx_description
1 polymer ?
#
loop_
_entity_poly.entity_id
_entity_poly.type
_entity_poly.pdbx_seq_one_letter_code
_entity_poly.pdbx_strand_id
1 'polypeptide(L)' 'MSEETTAPTDGLWSRLRLIEGQPLADRADAYSTLHDELSRRLESGAKLDQRETPGSR' A
#
# COMPACT_ATOMS: atom_id res chain seq x y z
N MET A 1 15.61 16.22 -8.94
CA MET A 1 15.79 15.01 -8.12
C MET A 1 14.43 14.63 -7.60
N SER A 2 13.89 13.50 -8.04
CA SER A 2 12.52 13.05 -7.79
C SER A 2 12.36 12.54 -6.36
N GLU A 3 12.07 13.42 -5.41
CA GLU A 3 11.83 13.03 -3.99
C GLU A 3 10.42 12.46 -3.77
N GLU A 4 9.53 12.53 -4.76
CA GLU A 4 8.10 12.22 -4.58
C GLU A 4 7.78 10.71 -4.56
N THR A 5 8.63 9.86 -5.16
CA THR A 5 8.39 8.40 -5.22
C THR A 5 9.03 7.62 -4.06
N THR A 6 10.02 8.19 -3.36
CA THR A 6 10.79 7.45 -2.34
C THR A 6 10.07 7.39 -0.99
N ALA A 7 9.44 8.48 -0.55
CA ALA A 7 8.84 8.57 0.78
C ALA A 7 7.71 7.53 1.06
N PRO A 8 6.79 7.23 0.12
CA PRO A 8 5.79 6.18 0.32
C PRO A 8 6.41 4.78 0.38
N THR A 9 7.47 4.58 -0.39
CA THR A 9 8.19 3.31 -0.51
C THR A 9 9.00 3.01 0.76
N ASP A 10 9.64 4.03 1.34
CA ASP A 10 10.40 3.91 2.59
C ASP A 10 9.53 3.52 3.79
N GLY A 11 8.29 4.02 3.84
CA GLY A 11 7.30 3.63 4.85
C GLY A 11 6.90 2.15 4.74
N LEU A 12 6.75 1.64 3.52
CA LEU A 12 6.46 0.22 3.26
C LEU A 12 7.64 -0.66 3.67
N TRP A 13 8.87 -0.29 3.33
CA TRP A 13 10.08 -1.01 3.72
C TRP A 13 10.26 -1.07 5.24
N SER A 14 10.01 0.04 5.94
CA SER A 14 10.05 0.10 7.40
C SER A 14 9.04 -0.87 8.03
N ARG A 15 7.84 -0.95 7.44
CA ARG A 15 6.78 -1.84 7.91
C ARG A 15 7.08 -3.32 7.65
N LEU A 16 7.63 -3.66 6.48
CA LEU A 16 8.07 -5.03 6.17
C LEU A 16 9.13 -5.50 7.17
N ARG A 17 10.13 -4.65 7.46
CA ARG A 17 11.20 -4.98 8.41
C ARG A 17 10.67 -5.23 9.82
N LEU A 18 9.61 -4.55 10.22
CA LEU A 18 8.94 -4.80 11.50
C LEU A 18 8.27 -6.19 11.53
N ILE A 19 7.57 -6.57 10.44
CA ILE A 19 6.91 -7.89 10.31
C ILE A 19 7.96 -9.01 10.31
N GLU A 20 9.07 -8.84 9.61
CA GLU A 20 10.16 -9.82 9.57
C GLU A 20 10.84 -10.01 10.94
N GLY A 21 10.75 -9.03 11.84
CA GLY A 21 11.21 -9.15 13.21
C GLY A 21 10.30 -9.98 14.12
N GLN A 22 9.06 -10.26 13.70
CA GLN A 22 8.09 -11.03 14.49
C GLN A 22 8.36 -12.55 14.43
N PRO A 23 7.89 -13.32 15.43
CA PRO A 23 7.86 -14.77 15.37
C PRO A 23 7.16 -15.29 14.12
N LEU A 24 7.61 -16.42 13.59
CA LEU A 24 7.11 -16.97 12.33
C LEU A 24 5.58 -17.19 12.34
N ALA A 25 5.02 -17.59 13.49
CA ALA A 25 3.60 -17.81 13.66
C ALA A 25 2.76 -16.55 13.43
N ASP A 26 3.30 -15.37 13.74
CA ASP A 26 2.58 -14.09 13.67
C ASP A 26 2.71 -13.41 12.30
N ARG A 27 3.72 -13.81 11.50
CA ARG A 27 4.02 -13.15 10.23
C ARG A 27 2.91 -13.28 9.21
N ALA A 28 2.24 -14.43 9.16
CA ALA A 28 1.18 -14.70 8.18
C ALA A 28 0.02 -13.69 8.33
N ASP A 29 -0.47 -13.51 9.56
CA ASP A 29 -1.55 -12.58 9.87
C ASP A 29 -1.14 -11.13 9.63
N ALA A 30 0.10 -10.78 9.97
CA ALA A 30 0.65 -9.46 9.72
C ALA A 30 0.78 -9.13 8.22
N TYR A 31 1.23 -10.08 7.39
CA TYR A 31 1.27 -9.92 5.95
C TYR A 31 -0.13 -9.84 5.32
N SER A 32 -1.08 -10.65 5.81
CA SER A 32 -2.48 -10.57 5.35
C SER A 32 -3.06 -9.18 5.60
N THR A 33 -2.84 -8.64 6.80
CA THR A 33 -3.30 -7.29 7.16
C THR A 33 -2.67 -6.21 6.26
N LEU A 34 -1.37 -6.33 5.99
CA LEU A 34 -0.66 -5.41 5.09
C LEU A 34 -1.20 -5.48 3.66
N HIS A 35 -1.46 -6.69 3.16
CA HIS A 35 -2.01 -6.89 1.83
C HIS A 35 -3.41 -6.27 1.69
N ASP A 36 -4.26 -6.43 2.71
CA ASP A 36 -5.60 -5.82 2.73
C ASP A 36 -5.54 -4.29 2.73
N GLU A 37 -4.59 -3.70 3.46
CA GLU A 37 -4.35 -2.26 3.46
C GLU A 37 -3.96 -1.75 2.06
N LEU A 38 -2.99 -2.40 1.42
CA LEU A 38 -2.54 -2.04 0.08
C LEU A 38 -3.66 -2.20 -0.96
N SER A 39 -4.41 -3.28 -0.88
CA SER A 39 -5.56 -3.55 -1.76
C SER A 39 -6.61 -2.45 -1.63
N ARG A 40 -6.97 -2.05 -0.40
CA ARG A 40 -7.90 -0.94 -0.15
C ARG A 40 -7.38 0.38 -0.71
N ARG A 41 -6.08 0.65 -0.57
CA ARG A 41 -5.46 1.87 -1.08
C ARG A 41 -5.51 1.92 -2.61
N LEU A 42 -5.18 0.83 -3.28
CA LEU A 42 -5.27 0.72 -4.74
C LEU A 42 -6.71 0.92 -5.22
N GLU A 43 -7.67 0.25 -4.58
CA GLU A 43 -9.09 0.40 -4.89
C GLU A 43 -9.57 1.85 -4.69
N SER A 44 -9.09 2.54 -3.65
CA SER A 44 -9.44 3.94 -3.39
C SER A 44 -8.86 4.90 -4.43
N GLY A 45 -7.61 4.67 -4.88
CA GLY A 45 -6.97 5.47 -5.92
C GLY A 45 -7.59 5.23 -7.30
N ALA A 46 -7.87 3.96 -7.64
CA ALA A 46 -8.56 3.59 -8.88
C ALA A 46 -9.97 4.18 -8.96
N LYS A 47 -10.68 4.31 -7.82
CA LYS A 47 -11.99 4.97 -7.76
C LYS A 47 -11.94 6.48 -7.94
N LEU A 48 -10.85 7.13 -7.53
CA LEU A 48 -10.64 8.57 -7.75
C LEU A 48 -10.39 8.84 -9.24
N ASP A 49 -9.51 8.04 -9.87
CA ASP A 49 -9.21 8.11 -11.31
C ASP A 49 -10.47 7.93 -12.18
N GLN A 50 -11.33 6.96 -11.82
CA GLN A 50 -12.62 6.74 -12.52
C GLN A 50 -13.61 7.90 -12.38
N ARG A 51 -13.63 8.61 -11.24
CA ARG A 51 -14.51 9.78 -11.04
C ARG A 51 -14.06 11.01 -11.83
N GLU A 52 -12.79 11.08 -12.21
CA GLU A 52 -12.22 12.14 -13.05
C GLU A 52 -12.43 11.89 -14.56
N THR A 53 -13.16 10.84 -14.94
CA THR A 53 -13.70 10.67 -16.29
C THR A 53 -15.18 11.06 -16.43
N PRO A 54 -15.59 12.34 -16.25
CA PRO A 54 -16.87 12.78 -16.74
C PRO A 54 -16.76 12.98 -18.26
N GLY A 55 -17.28 12.02 -19.02
CA GLY A 55 -17.65 12.10 -20.44
C GLY A 55 -16.84 13.07 -21.31
N SER A 56 -15.81 12.57 -22.00
CA SER A 56 -15.50 13.13 -23.33
C SER A 56 -16.63 12.73 -24.27
N ARG A 57 -17.48 13.71 -24.54
CA ARG A 57 -18.54 13.71 -25.55
C ARG A 57 -17.93 13.96 -26.93
#